data_AF-A0A4P8WBL2-F1
#
_entry.id   AF-A0A4P8WBL2-F1
#
_cell.length_a   1.000
_cell.length_b   1.000
_cell.length_c   1.000
_cell.angle_alpha   90.00
_cell.angle_beta   90.00
_cell.angle_gamma   90.00
#
_symmetry.space_group_name_H-M   'P 1'
#
loop_
_entity.id
_entity.type
_entity.pdbx_description
1 polymer ?
#
loop_
_entity_poly.entity_id
_entity_poly.type
_entity_poly.pdbx_seq_one_letter_code
_entity_poly.pdbx_strand_id
1 'polypeptide(L)'
;MPPAAFEHMWSTLKSGRSWMGLVKNRCKNGDHYWVSAYVTPIAKNGSIVEYQSVRTKPEPEQVLAAEKLYAQLRSGKAARPKLAASFSVKILLLIWGSIISSAMAAGMLTDTSISSLLLPGINAFTRCRSLTSIALSGSRIVTANQTDS
;
A
#
# COMPACT_ATOMS: atom_id res chain seq x y z
N MET A 1 -22.32 8.34 -22.96
CA MET A 1 -21.21 8.44 -21.97
C MET A 1 -20.76 7.04 -21.59
N PRO A 2 -19.46 6.76 -21.31
CA PRO A 2 -19.03 5.44 -20.83
C PRO A 2 -19.67 5.10 -19.46
N PRO A 3 -20.11 3.84 -19.23
CA PRO A 3 -20.74 3.45 -17.96
C PRO A 3 -19.89 3.75 -16.73
N ALA A 4 -18.59 3.44 -16.78
CA ALA A 4 -17.65 3.68 -15.68
C ALA A 4 -17.57 5.16 -15.25
N ALA A 5 -17.65 6.10 -16.20
CA ALA A 5 -17.64 7.54 -15.87
C ALA A 5 -18.93 7.96 -15.15
N PHE A 6 -20.06 7.36 -15.53
CA PHE A 6 -21.36 7.63 -14.91
C PHE A 6 -21.44 7.01 -13.51
N GLU A 7 -20.95 5.79 -13.34
CA GLU A 7 -20.82 5.13 -12.03
C GLU A 7 -19.94 5.94 -11.07
N HIS A 8 -18.79 6.42 -11.55
CA HIS A 8 -17.90 7.25 -10.75
C HIS A 8 -18.55 8.57 -10.31
N MET A 9 -19.35 9.20 -11.18
CA MET A 9 -20.13 10.38 -10.81
C MET A 9 -21.09 10.06 -9.65
N TRP A 10 -21.89 9.01 -9.77
CA TRP A 10 -22.86 8.66 -8.74
C TRP A 10 -22.23 8.19 -7.44
N SER A 11 -21.12 7.43 -7.50
CA SER A 11 -20.41 7.02 -6.28
C SER A 11 -19.84 8.22 -5.52
N THR A 12 -19.31 9.22 -6.24
CA THR A 12 -18.83 10.49 -5.67
C THR A 12 -19.97 11.26 -5.01
N LEU A 13 -21.09 11.42 -5.72
CA LEU A 13 -22.26 12.14 -5.22
C LEU A 13 -22.90 11.46 -4.01
N LYS A 14 -23.01 10.13 -4.02
CA LYS A 14 -23.53 9.34 -2.89
C LYS A 14 -22.59 9.36 -1.68
N SER A 15 -21.28 9.59 -1.88
CA SER A 15 -20.34 9.79 -0.78
C SER A 15 -20.39 11.21 -0.19
N GLY A 16 -21.39 12.02 -0.55
CA GLY A 16 -21.51 13.40 -0.08
C GLY A 16 -20.50 14.38 -0.68
N ARG A 17 -19.79 13.99 -1.75
CA ARG A 17 -18.80 14.85 -2.43
C ARG A 17 -19.38 15.42 -3.70
N SER A 18 -19.01 16.67 -4.02
CA SER A 18 -19.34 17.26 -5.31
C SER A 18 -18.58 16.56 -6.44
N TRP A 19 -19.17 16.56 -7.62
CA TRP A 19 -18.59 16.00 -8.83
C TRP A 19 -18.56 17.04 -9.95
N MET A 20 -17.50 17.03 -10.75
CA MET A 20 -17.34 17.88 -11.92
C MET A 20 -16.87 17.06 -13.11
N GLY A 21 -17.45 17.32 -14.28
CA GLY A 21 -16.99 16.71 -15.52
C GLY A 21 -17.86 17.00 -16.72
N LEU A 22 -17.38 16.63 -17.91
CA LEU A 22 -18.15 16.72 -19.15
C LEU A 22 -19.09 15.53 -19.27
N VAL A 23 -20.35 15.78 -19.61
CA VAL A 23 -21.37 14.73 -19.78
C VAL A 23 -21.88 14.76 -21.22
N LYS A 24 -21.85 13.61 -21.90
CA LYS A 24 -22.47 13.40 -23.23
C LYS A 24 -23.88 12.86 -23.05
N ASN A 25 -24.86 13.73 -23.25
CA ASN A 25 -26.28 13.41 -23.16
C ASN A 25 -26.86 13.05 -24.54
N ARG A 26 -27.98 12.34 -24.54
CA ARG A 26 -28.75 11.97 -25.74
C ARG A 26 -30.06 12.76 -25.75
N CYS A 27 -30.36 13.40 -26.87
CA CYS A 27 -31.61 14.09 -27.13
C CYS A 27 -32.73 13.10 -27.47
N LYS A 28 -34.00 13.53 -27.34
CA LYS A 28 -35.16 12.71 -27.73
C LYS A 28 -35.15 12.32 -29.21
N ASN A 29 -34.60 13.18 -30.07
CA ASN A 29 -34.45 12.94 -31.50
C ASN A 29 -33.28 12.00 -31.86
N GLY A 30 -32.48 11.57 -30.88
CA GLY A 30 -31.34 10.68 -31.08
C GLY A 30 -29.98 11.37 -31.17
N ASP A 31 -29.95 12.70 -31.29
CA ASP A 31 -28.71 13.48 -31.31
C ASP A 31 -28.02 13.48 -29.95
N HIS A 32 -26.80 14.03 -29.90
CA HIS A 32 -26.04 14.15 -28.67
C HIS A 32 -25.58 15.58 -28.45
N TYR A 33 -25.53 15.98 -27.18
CA TYR A 33 -24.97 17.26 -26.76
C TYR A 33 -24.07 17.07 -25.55
N TRP A 34 -23.11 17.99 -25.43
CA TRP A 34 -22.13 18.01 -24.36
C TRP A 34 -22.43 19.13 -23.39
N VAL A 35 -22.31 18.84 -22.09
CA VAL A 35 -22.41 19.82 -21.01
C VAL A 35 -21.21 19.68 -20.09
N SER A 36 -20.64 20.80 -19.65
CA SER A 36 -19.78 20.82 -18.46
C SER A 36 -20.70 20.90 -17.25
N ALA A 37 -20.70 19.88 -16.40
CA ALA A 37 -21.60 19.77 -15.26
C ALA A 37 -20.80 19.83 -13.96
N TYR A 38 -21.26 20.69 -13.05
CA TYR A 38 -20.87 20.71 -11.65
C TYR A 38 -22.09 20.28 -10.83
N VAL A 39 -21.96 19.22 -10.04
CA VAL A 39 -23.06 18.62 -9.28
C VAL A 39 -22.68 18.55 -7.81
N THR A 40 -23.53 19.08 -6.93
CA THR A 40 -23.32 19.14 -5.49
C THR A 40 -24.47 18.45 -4.76
N PRO A 41 -24.18 17.50 -3.85
CA PRO A 41 -25.20 16.96 -2.94
C PRO A 41 -25.52 17.99 -1.85
N ILE A 42 -26.81 18.19 -1.58
CA ILE A 42 -27.30 19.01 -0.47
C ILE A 42 -27.74 18.08 0.64
N ALA A 43 -27.09 18.20 1.81
CA ALA A 43 -27.40 17.41 2.99
C ALA A 43 -28.22 18.22 3.99
N LYS A 44 -29.21 17.58 4.60
CA LYS A 44 -29.99 18.09 5.73
C LYS A 44 -29.99 17.04 6.84
N ASN A 45 -29.66 17.44 8.07
CA ASN A 45 -29.57 16.54 9.23
C ASN A 45 -28.67 15.32 8.98
N GLY A 46 -27.53 15.51 8.32
CA GLY A 46 -26.58 14.43 8.03
C GLY A 46 -26.97 13.48 6.91
N SER A 47 -28.13 13.68 6.25
CA SER A 47 -28.60 12.86 5.12
C SER A 47 -28.69 13.69 3.85
N ILE A 48 -28.28 13.13 2.71
CA ILE A 48 -28.42 13.79 1.39
C ILE A 48 -29.90 13.82 1.02
N VAL A 49 -30.44 15.02 0.78
CA VAL A 49 -31.86 15.23 0.45
C VAL A 49 -32.07 15.69 -0.99
N GLU A 50 -31.07 16.28 -1.63
CA GLU A 50 -31.17 16.84 -2.97
C GLU A 50 -29.80 16.81 -3.68
N TYR A 51 -29.83 16.79 -5.01
CA TYR A 51 -28.64 17.04 -5.84
C TYR A 51 -28.88 18.26 -6.72
N GLN A 52 -28.00 19.25 -6.62
CA GLN A 52 -28.05 20.45 -7.44
C GLN A 52 -26.98 20.41 -8.51
N SER A 53 -27.31 20.81 -9.73
CA SER A 53 -26.37 20.81 -10.86
C SER A 53 -26.38 22.15 -11.59
N VAL A 54 -25.19 22.75 -11.69
CA VAL A 54 -24.92 23.87 -12.60
C VAL A 54 -24.29 23.31 -13.86
N ARG A 55 -24.78 23.77 -15.02
CA ARG A 55 -24.34 23.28 -16.33
C ARG A 55 -23.99 24.44 -17.23
N THR A 56 -22.86 24.33 -17.91
CA THR A 56 -22.43 25.31 -18.90
C THR A 56 -22.11 24.62 -20.22
N LYS A 57 -22.14 25.39 -21.31
CA LYS A 57 -21.67 24.91 -22.61
C LYS A 57 -20.14 24.76 -22.53
N PRO A 58 -19.57 23.58 -22.77
CA PRO A 58 -18.13 23.38 -22.77
C PRO A 58 -17.50 23.95 -24.04
N GLU A 59 -16.22 24.29 -23.95
CA GLU A 59 -15.43 24.69 -25.11
C GLU A 59 -15.22 23.50 -26.07
N PRO A 60 -15.14 23.74 -27.39
CA PRO A 60 -14.96 22.66 -28.37
C PRO A 60 -13.73 21.79 -28.11
N GLU A 61 -12.62 22.38 -27.65
CA GLU A 61 -11.39 21.66 -27.31
C GLU A 61 -11.60 20.67 -26.15
N GLN A 62 -12.35 21.06 -25.13
CA GLN A 62 -12.68 20.19 -23.99
C GLN A 62 -13.53 19.00 -24.42
N VAL A 63 -14.46 19.23 -25.36
CA VAL A 63 -15.29 18.16 -25.94
C VAL A 63 -14.43 17.14 -26.68
N LEU A 64 -13.50 17.60 -27.53
CA LEU A 64 -12.58 16.71 -28.26
C LEU A 64 -11.70 15.89 -27.31
N ALA A 65 -11.16 16.52 -26.27
CA ALA A 65 -10.37 15.84 -25.24
C ALA A 65 -11.19 14.77 -24.49
N ALA A 66 -12.42 15.11 -24.08
CA ALA A 66 -13.34 14.19 -23.42
C ALA A 66 -13.75 13.03 -24.34
N GLU A 67 -13.97 13.28 -25.64
CA GLU A 67 -14.28 12.23 -26.62
C GLU A 67 -13.15 11.21 -26.75
N LYS A 68 -11.91 11.69 -26.83
CA LYS A 68 -10.72 10.82 -26.87
C LYS A 68 -10.60 9.99 -25.60
N LEU A 69 -10.75 10.62 -24.43
CA LEU A 69 -10.70 9.93 -23.14
C LEU A 69 -11.82 8.88 -23.03
N TYR A 70 -13.03 9.23 -23.42
CA TYR A 70 -14.19 8.34 -23.34
C TYR A 70 -14.11 7.19 -24.34
N ALA A 71 -13.48 7.39 -25.50
CA ALA A 71 -13.16 6.31 -26.42
C ALA A 71 -12.16 5.32 -25.80
N GLN A 72 -11.13 5.81 -25.11
CA GLN A 72 -10.17 4.97 -24.39
C GLN A 72 -10.86 4.15 -23.29
N LEU A 73 -11.70 4.79 -22.46
CA LEU A 73 -12.47 4.11 -21.42
C LEU A 73 -13.39 3.01 -21.97
N ARG A 74 -14.05 3.25 -23.12
CA ARG A 74 -14.90 2.23 -23.78
C ARG A 74 -14.09 1.03 -24.27
N SER A 75 -12.85 1.25 -24.71
CA SER A 75 -11.96 0.18 -25.16
C SER A 75 -11.34 -0.64 -24.02
N GLY A 76 -11.70 -0.38 -22.76
CA GLY A 76 -11.10 -1.03 -21.58
C GLY A 76 -9.63 -0.64 -21.34
N LYS A 77 -9.07 0.27 -22.15
CA LYS A 77 -7.75 0.84 -21.94
C LYS A 77 -7.88 1.85 -20.80
N ALA A 78 -7.52 1.42 -19.59
CA ALA A 78 -7.45 2.31 -18.43
C ALA A 78 -6.64 3.55 -18.82
N ALA A 79 -7.25 4.73 -18.68
CA ALA A 79 -6.56 6.00 -18.89
C ALA A 79 -5.51 6.13 -17.78
N ARG A 80 -4.31 5.60 -18.02
CA ARG A 80 -3.20 5.76 -17.11
C ARG A 80 -2.86 7.25 -17.12
N PRO A 81 -3.01 7.98 -16.01
CA PRO A 81 -2.49 9.33 -15.97
C PRO A 81 -1.01 9.21 -16.31
N LYS A 82 -0.55 9.97 -17.31
CA LYS A 82 0.88 10.13 -17.53
C LYS A 82 1.40 10.96 -16.36
N LEU A 83 1.62 10.29 -15.23
CA LEU A 83 2.33 10.88 -14.10
C LEU A 83 3.78 11.04 -14.53
N ALA A 84 4.06 12.11 -15.25
CA ALA A 84 5.43 12.56 -15.39
C ALA A 84 5.85 13.04 -14.00
N ALA A 85 6.65 12.23 -13.28
CA ALA A 85 7.23 12.67 -12.03
C ALA A 85 7.95 14.00 -12.26
N SER A 86 7.58 15.03 -11.48
CA SER A 86 8.24 16.33 -11.56
C SER A 86 9.74 16.17 -11.31
N PHE A 87 10.55 17.05 -11.88
CA PHE A 87 12.00 17.02 -11.77
C PHE A 87 12.46 16.97 -10.30
N SER A 88 11.77 17.70 -9.41
CA SER A 88 12.03 17.69 -7.95
C SER A 88 11.81 16.33 -7.31
N VAL A 89 10.80 15.58 -7.74
CA VAL A 89 10.52 14.22 -7.23
C VAL A 89 11.63 13.27 -7.67
N LYS A 90 12.14 13.41 -8.90
CA LYS A 90 13.26 12.60 -9.39
C LYS A 90 14.53 12.87 -8.60
N ILE A 91 14.88 14.14 -8.35
CA ILE A 91 16.04 14.50 -7.53
C ILE A 91 15.90 13.96 -6.10
N LEU A 92 14.74 14.12 -5.48
CA LEU A 92 14.48 13.62 -4.13
C LEU A 92 14.65 12.09 -4.07
N LEU A 93 14.11 11.35 -5.05
CA LEU A 93 14.29 9.90 -5.14
C LEU A 93 15.76 9.50 -5.32
N LEU A 94 16.55 10.25 -6.07
CA LEU A 94 17.99 9.99 -6.22
C LEU A 94 18.75 10.22 -4.91
N ILE A 95 18.47 11.32 -4.19
CA ILE A 95 19.11 11.62 -2.90
C ILE A 95 18.79 10.51 -1.88
N TRP A 96 17.52 10.16 -1.72
CA TRP A 96 17.12 9.09 -0.81
C TRP A 96 17.68 7.73 -1.24
N GLY A 97 17.71 7.45 -2.54
CA GLY A 97 18.33 6.23 -3.08
C GLY A 97 19.82 6.12 -2.72
N SER A 98 20.58 7.21 -2.84
CA SER A 98 21.99 7.25 -2.44
C SER A 98 22.18 7.08 -0.93
N ILE A 99 21.34 7.71 -0.11
CA ILE A 99 21.39 7.57 1.35
C ILE A 99 21.10 6.12 1.77
N ILE A 100 20.05 5.50 1.22
CA ILE A 100 19.68 4.12 1.51
C ILE A 100 20.79 3.15 1.04
N SER A 101 21.33 3.36 -0.16
CA SER A 101 22.42 2.54 -0.69
C SER A 101 23.68 2.63 0.17
N SER A 102 24.01 3.84 0.67
CA SER A 102 25.16 4.04 1.55
C SER A 102 24.96 3.39 2.91
N ALA A 103 23.74 3.50 3.49
CA ALA A 103 23.40 2.84 4.75
C ALA A 103 23.42 1.31 4.64
N MET A 104 22.92 0.74 3.53
CA MET A 104 23.00 -0.71 3.29
C MET A 104 24.45 -1.19 3.14
N ALA A 105 25.29 -0.45 2.41
CA ALA A 105 26.70 -0.79 2.26
C ALA A 105 27.46 -0.72 3.60
N ALA A 106 27.19 0.30 4.41
CA ALA A 106 27.74 0.41 5.76
C ALA A 106 27.29 -0.76 6.65
N GLY A 107 26.01 -1.15 6.56
CA GLY A 107 25.45 -2.31 7.26
C GLY A 107 26.15 -3.64 6.92
N MET A 108 26.46 -3.86 5.64
CA MET A 108 27.16 -5.07 5.17
C MET A 108 28.63 -5.15 5.62
N LEU A 109 29.28 -3.99 5.84
CA LEU A 109 30.62 -3.95 6.44
C LEU A 109 30.58 -4.18 7.96
N THR A 110 29.41 -4.06 8.58
CA THR A 110 29.21 -4.24 10.01
C THR A 110 28.60 -5.59 10.39
N ASP A 111 28.57 -6.57 9.48
CA ASP A 111 28.13 -7.92 9.83
C ASP A 111 29.14 -8.62 10.76
N THR A 112 28.86 -8.42 12.05
CA THR A 112 28.82 -9.42 13.13
C THR A 112 30.10 -10.16 13.54
N SER A 113 31.01 -9.42 14.19
CA SER A 113 31.85 -9.99 15.28
C SER A 113 31.12 -10.02 16.63
N ILE A 114 29.87 -9.59 16.74
CA ILE A 114 29.12 -9.55 18.01
C ILE A 114 28.44 -10.90 18.35
N SER A 115 28.86 -12.01 17.73
CA SER A 115 28.57 -13.34 18.26
C SER A 115 29.63 -13.82 19.27
N SER A 116 30.77 -13.12 19.43
CA SER A 116 31.83 -13.53 20.36
C SER A 116 31.79 -12.82 21.73
N LEU A 117 30.90 -11.84 21.92
CA LEU A 117 30.88 -10.98 23.11
C LEU A 117 29.74 -11.25 24.10
N LEU A 118 28.84 -12.20 23.82
CA LEU A 118 27.80 -12.61 24.77
C LEU A 118 27.89 -14.05 25.28
N LEU A 119 28.96 -14.81 25.01
CA LEU A 119 29.05 -16.19 25.55
C LEU A 119 30.47 -16.69 25.92
N PRO A 120 31.16 -16.11 26.92
CA PRO A 120 32.01 -16.90 27.79
C PRO A 120 31.19 -17.67 28.86
N GLY A 121 29.93 -17.27 29.10
CA GLY A 121 29.12 -17.78 30.21
C GLY A 121 28.47 -19.15 30.02
N ILE A 122 28.19 -19.60 28.79
CA ILE A 122 27.46 -20.87 28.55
C ILE A 122 28.38 -22.05 28.23
N ASN A 123 29.60 -21.81 27.72
CA ASN A 123 30.57 -22.90 27.49
C ASN A 123 31.20 -23.45 28.79
N ALA A 124 31.05 -22.75 29.92
CA ALA A 124 31.35 -23.31 31.23
C ALA A 124 30.28 -24.32 31.70
N PHE A 125 29.03 -24.16 31.25
CA PHE A 125 27.92 -25.01 31.69
C PHE A 125 27.89 -26.37 30.95
N THR A 126 28.30 -26.42 29.68
CA THR A 126 28.40 -27.67 28.92
C THR A 126 29.61 -28.53 29.32
N ARG A 127 30.70 -27.95 29.84
CA ARG A 127 31.86 -28.73 30.32
C ARG A 127 31.68 -29.28 31.74
N CYS A 128 30.79 -28.70 32.55
CA CYS A 128 30.52 -29.21 33.90
C CYS A 128 29.52 -30.38 33.93
N ARG A 129 28.65 -30.50 32.91
CA ARG A 129 27.67 -31.62 32.83
C ARG A 129 28.28 -32.95 32.36
N SER A 130 29.49 -32.93 31.78
CA SER A 130 30.20 -34.16 31.39
C SER A 130 30.90 -34.85 32.57
N LEU A 131 31.40 -34.08 33.54
CA LEU A 131 32.11 -34.64 34.70
C LEU A 131 31.18 -35.16 35.80
N THR A 132 29.92 -34.74 35.84
CA THR A 132 28.92 -35.30 36.78
C THR A 132 28.35 -36.65 36.34
N SER A 133 28.51 -37.06 35.08
CA SER A 133 28.11 -38.39 34.61
C SER A 133 29.09 -39.50 35.02
N ILE A 134 30.32 -39.17 35.40
CA ILE A 134 31.32 -40.17 35.82
C ILE A 134 31.23 -40.46 37.33
N ALA A 135 30.72 -39.52 38.14
CA ALA A 135 30.57 -39.72 39.58
C ALA A 135 29.39 -40.62 39.99
N LEU A 136 28.35 -40.76 39.14
CA LEU A 136 27.18 -41.60 39.42
C LEU A 136 27.31 -43.06 38.95
N SER A 137 28.42 -43.44 38.31
CA SER A 137 28.74 -44.84 38.00
C SER A 137 29.62 -45.52 39.07
N GLY A 138 30.19 -44.76 40.02
CA GLY A 138 31.05 -45.29 41.08
C GLY A 138 30.32 -45.73 42.36
N SER A 139 29.09 -45.29 42.58
CA SER A 139 28.33 -45.58 43.80
C SER A 139 27.47 -46.85 43.77
N ARG A 140 27.58 -47.68 42.71
CA ARG A 140 26.87 -48.97 42.60
C ARG A 140 27.68 -50.19 43.01
N ILE A 141 28.90 -50.04 43.52
CA ILE A 141 29.76 -51.18 43.89
C ILE A 141 29.91 -51.39 45.42
N VAL A 142 29.40 -50.51 46.29
CA VAL A 142 29.69 -50.58 47.75
C VAL A 142 28.48 -50.94 48.63
N THR A 143 27.33 -51.30 48.06
CA THR A 143 26.13 -51.74 48.83
C THR A 143 25.74 -53.20 48.56
N ALA A 144 26.75 -54.07 48.44
CA ALA A 144 26.58 -55.52 48.42
C ALA A 144 27.60 -56.20 49.35
N ASN A 145 27.62 -55.82 50.62
CA ASN A 145 28.16 -56.65 51.71
C ASN A 145 27.86 -55.98 53.05
N GLN A 146 26.79 -56.38 53.74
CA GLN A 146 26.66 -56.50 55.21
C GLN A 146 25.17 -56.63 55.58
N THR A 147 24.64 -57.86 55.69
CA THR A 147 23.61 -58.30 56.66
C THR A 147 23.17 -59.73 56.31
N ASP A 148 23.95 -60.69 56.80
CA ASP A 148 23.50 -62.06 57.10
C ASP A 148 24.25 -62.49 58.37
N SER A 149 23.52 -63.09 59.31
CA SER A 149 23.90 -63.58 60.67
C SER A 149 23.69 -62.61 61.83
#